data_AF-A0A1V5KFA3-F1
#
_entry.id   AF-A0A1V5KFA3-F1
#
_cell.length_a   1.000
_cell.length_b   1.000
_cell.length_c   1.000
_cell.angle_alpha   90.00
_cell.angle_beta   90.00
_cell.angle_gamma   90.00
#
_symmetry.space_group_name_H-M   'P 1'
#
loop_
_entity.id
_entity.type
_entity.pdbx_description
1 polymer ?
#
loop_
_entity_poly.entity_id
_entity_poly.type
_entity_poly.pdbx_seq_one_letter_code
_entity_poly.pdbx_strand_id
1 'polypeptide(L)'
;MNSRHLNDERMQNYLDGNLTAAESAEVEGHVAECRDCRQQMEWHKKIYATLNAEEPEVFSSQWQDRVLQAVEGESLGFLHHQLWQVFAGAAVVLGFVKISSLFMDYGGFIRAFRESLLSSLHLIFSGFDSLDGPAVRLHSLLPHLPLIASVVAAVIFILLLDRLLSKARLRTLVTGK
;
A
#
# COMPACT_ATOMS: atom_id res chain seq x y z
N MET A 1 -8.11 -41.65 -5.41
CA MET A 1 -8.54 -42.20 -4.11
C MET A 1 -8.29 -43.71 -4.11
N ASN A 2 -7.15 -44.17 -3.58
CA ASN A 2 -7.01 -45.58 -3.23
C ASN A 2 -7.83 -45.78 -1.96
N SER A 3 -8.98 -46.44 -2.09
CA SER A 3 -10.19 -46.31 -1.27
C SER A 3 -10.10 -46.83 0.18
N ARG A 4 -8.90 -46.98 0.75
CA ARG A 4 -8.72 -47.50 2.12
C ARG A 4 -7.74 -46.71 2.99
N HIS A 5 -6.83 -45.94 2.41
CA HIS A 5 -5.78 -45.23 3.14
C HIS A 5 -5.54 -43.84 2.55
N LEU A 6 -4.99 -42.94 3.38
CA LEU A 6 -4.44 -41.66 2.91
C LEU A 6 -3.31 -41.91 1.91
N ASN A 7 -3.24 -41.09 0.86
CA ASN A 7 -2.06 -41.03 0.00
C ASN A 7 -1.00 -40.13 0.63
N ASP A 8 0.25 -40.38 0.28
CA ASP A 8 1.41 -39.66 0.83
C ASP A 8 1.30 -38.14 0.61
N GLU A 9 0.86 -37.70 -0.57
CA GLU A 9 0.69 -36.27 -0.88
C GLU A 9 -0.27 -35.56 0.09
N ARG A 10 -1.41 -36.18 0.41
CA ARG A 10 -2.38 -35.59 1.35
C ARG A 10 -1.88 -35.64 2.78
N MET A 11 -1.06 -36.64 3.12
CA MET A 11 -0.37 -36.72 4.41
C MET A 11 0.68 -35.61 4.56
N GLN A 12 1.49 -35.34 3.52
CA GLN A 12 2.45 -34.23 3.51
C GLN A 12 1.74 -32.88 3.57
N ASN A 13 0.70 -32.67 2.75
CA ASN A 13 -0.07 -31.43 2.76
C ASN A 13 -0.70 -31.15 4.13
N TYR A 14 -1.11 -32.18 4.88
CA TYR A 14 -1.58 -32.04 6.25
C TYR A 14 -0.44 -31.59 7.19
N LEU A 15 0.74 -32.21 7.11
CA LEU A 15 1.89 -31.87 7.94
C LEU A 15 2.44 -30.46 7.67
N ASP A 16 2.41 -30.02 6.41
CA ASP A 16 2.85 -28.69 6.00
C ASP A 16 1.81 -27.58 6.26
N GLY A 17 0.59 -27.94 6.69
CA GLY A 17 -0.49 -26.98 6.94
C GLY A 17 -1.13 -26.40 5.67
N ASN A 18 -0.97 -27.07 4.53
CA ASN A 18 -1.48 -26.64 3.22
C ASN A 18 -2.93 -27.05 2.95
N LEU A 19 -3.54 -27.83 3.84
CA LEU A 19 -4.94 -28.24 3.73
C LEU A 19 -5.90 -27.21 4.33
N THR A 20 -7.12 -27.13 3.79
CA THR A 20 -8.19 -26.35 4.41
C THR A 20 -8.63 -26.98 5.73
N ALA A 21 -9.27 -26.21 6.61
CA ALA A 21 -9.75 -26.72 7.90
C ALA A 21 -10.67 -27.94 7.78
N ALA A 22 -11.52 -28.00 6.73
CA ALA A 22 -12.40 -29.13 6.48
C ALA A 22 -11.63 -30.39 6.05
N GLU A 23 -10.62 -30.24 5.20
CA GLU A 23 -9.77 -31.34 4.75
C GLU A 23 -8.87 -31.86 5.87
N SER A 24 -8.33 -30.98 6.71
CA SER A 24 -7.57 -31.36 7.89
C SER A 24 -8.41 -32.18 8.87
N ALA A 25 -9.68 -31.81 9.09
CA ALA A 25 -10.59 -32.57 9.94
C ALA A 25 -10.90 -33.97 9.37
N GLU A 26 -11.02 -34.10 8.04
CA GLU A 26 -11.19 -35.41 7.37
C GLU A 26 -9.96 -36.30 7.57
N VAL A 27 -8.75 -35.74 7.42
CA VAL A 27 -7.49 -36.45 7.64
C VAL A 27 -7.36 -36.88 9.10
N GLU A 28 -7.67 -36.00 10.05
CA GLU A 28 -7.66 -36.30 11.48
C GLU A 28 -8.63 -37.42 11.84
N GLY A 29 -9.86 -37.38 11.31
CA GLY A 29 -10.84 -38.45 11.46
C GLY A 29 -10.31 -39.78 10.94
N HIS A 30 -9.73 -39.78 9.74
CA HIS A 30 -9.15 -40.99 9.16
C HIS A 30 -7.97 -41.54 9.98
N VAL A 31 -7.05 -40.69 10.44
CA VAL A 31 -5.90 -41.10 11.28
C VAL A 31 -6.34 -41.60 12.66
N ALA A 32 -7.45 -41.10 13.19
CA ALA A 32 -8.05 -41.58 14.42
C ALA A 32 -8.59 -43.02 14.27
N GLU A 33 -9.10 -43.39 13.11
CA GLU A 33 -9.68 -44.72 12.87
C GLU A 33 -8.70 -45.73 12.27
N CYS A 34 -7.78 -45.29 11.41
CA CYS A 34 -6.86 -46.15 10.68
C CYS A 34 -5.50 -46.29 11.40
N ARG A 35 -5.22 -47.47 11.95
CA ARG A 35 -3.94 -47.77 12.62
C ARG A 35 -2.73 -47.59 11.71
N ASP A 36 -2.82 -48.00 10.45
CA ASP A 36 -1.70 -47.94 9.51
C ASP A 36 -1.34 -46.51 9.15
N CYS A 37 -2.35 -45.68 8.83
CA CYS A 37 -2.13 -44.26 8.54
C CYS A 37 -1.64 -43.50 9.77
N ARG A 38 -2.07 -43.89 10.98
CA ARG A 38 -1.53 -43.33 12.23
C ARG A 38 -0.05 -43.65 12.39
N GLN A 39 0.36 -44.89 12.13
CA GLN A 39 1.77 -45.28 12.23
C GLN A 39 2.64 -44.54 11.21
N GLN A 40 2.16 -44.38 9.98
CA GLN A 40 2.85 -43.61 8.95
C GLN A 40 2.97 -42.12 9.34
N MET A 41 1.89 -41.52 9.85
CA MET A 41 1.89 -40.14 10.32
C MET A 41 2.92 -39.90 11.43
N GLU A 42 2.99 -40.80 12.41
CA GLU A 42 3.98 -40.70 13.50
C GLU A 42 5.43 -40.85 12.98
N TRP A 43 5.64 -41.69 11.97
CA TRP A 43 6.95 -41.80 11.31
C TRP A 43 7.35 -40.49 10.62
N HIS A 44 6.45 -39.87 9.86
CA HIS A 44 6.71 -38.58 9.23
C HIS A 44 6.97 -37.48 10.25
N LYS A 45 6.17 -37.38 11.32
CA LYS A 45 6.41 -36.42 12.41
C LYS A 45 7.80 -36.58 13.03
N LYS A 46 8.27 -37.82 13.20
CA LYS A 46 9.62 -38.09 13.72
C LYS A 46 10.72 -37.60 12.78
N ILE A 47 10.55 -37.79 11.47
CA ILE A 47 11.48 -37.26 10.47
C ILE A 47 11.49 -35.73 10.53
N TYR A 48 10.31 -35.09 10.50
CA TYR A 48 10.19 -33.64 10.60
C TYR A 48 10.81 -33.09 11.88
N ALA A 49 10.58 -33.75 13.03
CA ALA A 49 11.20 -33.36 14.28
C ALA A 49 12.73 -33.47 14.26
N THR A 50 13.28 -34.43 13.49
CA THR A 50 14.73 -34.62 13.34
C THR A 50 15.33 -33.61 12.37
N LEU A 51 14.63 -33.29 11.29
CA LEU A 51 15.04 -32.28 10.31
C LEU A 51 14.94 -30.87 10.89
N ASN A 52 13.88 -30.58 11.64
CA ASN A 52 13.69 -29.30 12.32
C ASN A 52 14.50 -29.18 13.61
N ALA A 53 15.25 -30.22 14.01
CA ALA A 53 16.21 -30.14 15.12
C ALA A 53 17.51 -29.43 14.71
N GLU A 54 17.45 -28.53 13.72
CA GLU A 54 18.55 -27.65 13.38
C GLU A 54 18.97 -26.85 14.61
N GLU A 55 20.28 -26.85 14.85
CA GLU A 55 20.89 -25.99 15.85
C GLU A 55 20.42 -24.55 15.60
N PRO A 56 20.06 -23.79 16.64
CA PRO A 56 19.64 -22.41 16.46
C PRO A 56 20.72 -21.70 15.64
N GLU A 57 20.40 -21.32 14.40
CA GLU A 57 21.31 -20.56 13.56
C GLU A 57 21.62 -19.25 14.30
N VAL A 58 22.77 -19.22 14.96
CA VAL A 58 23.23 -18.01 15.63
C VAL A 58 23.72 -17.09 14.53
N PHE A 59 22.81 -16.30 13.98
CA PHE A 59 23.16 -15.23 13.05
C PHE A 59 24.23 -14.35 13.71
N SER A 60 25.23 -13.92 12.92
CA SER A 60 26.23 -12.98 13.42
C SER A 60 25.53 -11.74 14.00
N SER A 61 26.03 -11.16 15.09
CA SER A 61 25.43 -9.97 15.72
C SER A 61 25.19 -8.81 14.75
N GLN A 62 25.98 -8.72 13.69
CA GLN A 62 25.89 -7.70 12.64
C GLN A 62 24.89 -8.02 11.52
N TRP A 63 24.28 -9.21 11.50
CA TRP A 63 23.37 -9.62 10.42
C TRP A 63 22.11 -8.75 10.41
N GLN A 64 21.53 -8.50 11.58
CA GLN A 64 20.35 -7.64 11.71
C GLN A 64 20.65 -6.24 11.19
N ASP A 65 21.78 -5.66 11.61
CA ASP A 65 22.19 -4.32 11.17
C ASP A 65 22.40 -4.26 9.64
N ARG A 66 23.05 -5.27 9.04
CA ARG A 66 23.24 -5.33 7.59
C ARG A 66 21.93 -5.44 6.82
N VAL A 67 20.99 -6.25 7.30
CA VAL A 67 19.67 -6.43 6.65
C VAL A 67 18.84 -5.15 6.79
N LEU A 68 18.80 -4.55 7.99
CA LEU A 68 18.11 -3.29 8.21
C LEU A 68 18.70 -2.19 7.32
N GLN A 69 20.02 -2.07 7.26
CA GLN A 69 20.68 -1.07 6.42
C GLN A 69 20.39 -1.28 4.92
N ALA A 70 20.35 -2.53 4.45
CA ALA A 70 20.02 -2.84 3.07
C ALA A 70 18.57 -2.45 2.72
N VAL A 71 17.60 -2.77 3.60
CA VAL A 71 16.18 -2.46 3.38
C VAL A 71 15.88 -0.96 3.53
N GLU A 72 16.54 -0.30 4.48
CA GLU A 72 16.37 1.13 4.75
C GLU A 72 17.00 1.99 3.63
N GLY A 73 18.15 1.56 3.09
CA GLY A 73 18.79 2.20 1.95
C GLY A 73 17.94 2.21 0.68
N GLU A 74 17.17 1.15 0.42
CA GLU A 74 16.28 1.07 -0.74
C GLU A 74 14.96 1.84 -0.53
N SER A 75 14.44 1.88 0.70
CA SER A 75 13.10 2.42 0.97
C SER A 75 13.09 3.92 1.30
N LEU A 76 14.10 4.44 2.00
CA LEU A 76 14.07 5.83 2.46
C LEU A 76 14.91 6.79 1.59
N GLY A 77 16.01 6.32 0.98
CA GLY A 77 16.91 7.19 0.21
C GLY A 77 16.25 7.84 -1.01
N PHE A 78 15.49 7.05 -1.78
CA PHE A 78 14.80 7.52 -2.98
C PHE A 78 13.57 8.38 -2.65
N LEU A 79 12.75 7.94 -1.69
CA LEU A 79 11.55 8.66 -1.26
C LEU A 79 11.91 10.00 -0.62
N HIS A 80 12.91 10.04 0.27
CA HIS A 80 13.28 11.27 0.98
C HIS A 80 13.78 12.36 0.03
N HIS A 81 14.67 12.01 -0.92
CA HIS A 81 15.21 12.99 -1.85
C HIS A 81 14.15 13.53 -2.82
N GLN A 82 13.25 12.66 -3.31
CA GLN A 82 12.21 13.06 -4.25
C GLN A 82 11.08 13.88 -3.58
N LEU A 83 10.68 13.53 -2.35
CA LEU A 83 9.73 14.32 -1.58
C LEU A 83 10.28 15.72 -1.26
N TRP A 84 11.56 15.81 -0.90
CA TRP A 84 12.19 17.10 -0.60
C TRP A 84 12.20 18.05 -1.80
N GLN A 85 12.45 17.53 -3.01
CA GLN A 85 12.41 18.34 -4.24
C GLN A 85 11.01 18.92 -4.51
N VAL A 86 9.96 18.14 -4.27
CA VAL A 86 8.57 18.58 -4.44
C VAL A 86 8.20 19.65 -3.41
N PHE A 87 8.52 19.42 -2.13
CA PHE A 87 8.25 20.41 -1.08
C PHE A 87 9.03 21.70 -1.28
N ALA A 88 10.31 21.61 -1.66
CA ALA A 88 11.13 22.78 -1.97
C ALA A 88 10.58 23.56 -3.17
N GLY A 89 10.20 22.86 -4.25
CA GLY A 89 9.58 23.49 -5.42
C GLY A 89 8.26 24.18 -5.09
N ALA A 90 7.39 23.53 -4.31
CA ALA A 90 6.13 24.12 -3.86
C ALA A 90 6.35 25.36 -2.99
N ALA A 91 7.33 25.32 -2.07
CA ALA A 91 7.67 26.45 -1.22
C ALA A 91 8.18 27.65 -2.02
N VAL A 92 9.00 27.42 -3.05
CA VAL A 92 9.49 28.49 -3.94
C VAL A 92 8.34 29.12 -4.72
N VAL A 93 7.43 28.31 -5.29
CA VAL A 93 6.28 28.82 -6.04
C VAL A 93 5.36 29.63 -5.13
N LEU A 94 5.04 29.11 -3.93
CA LEU A 94 4.21 29.83 -2.96
C LEU A 94 4.87 31.13 -2.49
N GLY A 95 6.18 31.11 -2.24
CA GLY A 95 6.96 32.30 -1.92
C GLY A 95 6.92 33.33 -3.04
N PHE A 96 7.10 32.91 -4.29
CA PHE A 96 7.04 33.78 -5.46
C PHE A 96 5.66 34.38 -5.65
N VAL A 97 4.59 33.59 -5.53
CA VAL A 97 3.21 34.08 -5.58
C VAL A 97 2.94 35.10 -4.47
N LYS A 98 3.45 34.84 -3.26
CA LYS A 98 3.28 35.75 -2.12
C LYS A 98 4.03 37.07 -2.30
N ILE A 99 5.26 37.02 -2.80
CA ILE A 99 6.06 38.20 -3.12
C ILE A 99 5.39 38.99 -4.25
N SER A 100 4.96 38.29 -5.31
CA SER A 100 4.29 38.93 -6.44
C SER A 100 2.97 39.59 -6.01
N SER A 101 2.25 39.01 -5.04
CA SER A 101 1.04 39.58 -4.43
C SER A 101 1.27 40.90 -3.69
N LEU A 102 2.53 41.28 -3.38
CA LEU A 102 2.84 42.60 -2.84
C LEU A 102 2.89 43.68 -3.93
N PHE A 103 3.11 43.29 -5.19
CA PHE A 103 3.27 44.21 -6.32
C PHE A 103 2.03 44.31 -7.22
N MET A 104 1.19 43.26 -7.27
CA MET A 104 0.00 43.20 -8.11
C MET A 104 -1.23 42.84 -7.27
N ASP A 105 -2.34 43.57 -7.46
CA ASP A 105 -3.63 43.20 -6.85
C ASP A 105 -4.25 42.05 -7.65
N TYR A 106 -4.00 40.82 -7.20
CA TYR A 106 -4.56 39.60 -7.78
C TYR A 106 -6.07 39.47 -7.59
N GLY A 107 -6.71 40.39 -6.86
CA GLY A 107 -8.15 40.36 -6.61
C GLY A 107 -8.99 40.32 -7.88
N GLY A 108 -8.54 41.00 -8.96
CA GLY A 108 -9.20 40.98 -10.26
C GLY A 108 -9.00 39.67 -11.03
N PHE A 109 -7.77 39.16 -11.07
CA PHE A 109 -7.42 37.93 -11.77
C PHE A 109 -8.06 36.70 -11.12
N ILE A 110 -8.06 36.62 -9.78
CA ILE A 110 -8.71 35.52 -9.04
C ILE A 110 -10.21 35.51 -9.29
N ARG A 111 -10.84 36.69 -9.46
CA ARG A 111 -12.29 36.79 -9.72
C ARG A 111 -12.65 36.27 -11.12
N ALA A 112 -11.87 36.64 -12.14
CA ALA A 112 -12.03 36.13 -13.50
C ALA A 112 -11.72 34.62 -13.60
N PHE A 113 -10.68 34.16 -12.91
CA PHE A 113 -10.31 32.74 -12.85
C PHE A 113 -11.40 31.92 -12.14
N ARG A 114 -11.98 32.43 -11.05
CA ARG A 114 -13.10 31.80 -10.33
C ARG A 114 -14.31 31.59 -11.25
N GLU A 115 -14.67 32.58 -12.05
CA GLU A 115 -15.80 32.48 -12.98
C GLU A 115 -15.52 31.46 -14.11
N SER A 116 -14.30 31.43 -14.62
CA SER A 116 -13.88 30.45 -15.64
C SER A 116 -13.81 29.02 -15.11
N LEU A 117 -13.22 28.80 -13.93
CA LEU A 117 -13.09 27.46 -13.33
C LEU A 117 -14.41 26.90 -12.82
N LEU A 118 -15.31 27.74 -12.28
CA LEU A 118 -16.65 27.31 -11.89
C LEU A 118 -17.46 26.82 -13.09
N SER A 119 -17.32 27.47 -14.26
CA SER A 119 -17.99 27.02 -15.48
C SER A 119 -17.45 25.67 -15.98
N SER A 120 -16.14 25.42 -15.83
CA SER A 120 -15.54 24.14 -16.19
C SER A 120 -15.81 23.04 -15.17
N LEU A 121 -15.83 23.36 -13.87
CA LEU A 121 -16.16 22.41 -12.80
C LEU A 121 -17.64 22.06 -12.81
N HIS A 122 -18.54 22.98 -13.13
CA HIS A 122 -19.97 22.69 -13.30
C HIS A 122 -20.22 21.67 -14.42
N LEU A 123 -19.41 21.68 -15.50
CA LEU A 123 -19.49 20.66 -16.57
C LEU A 123 -18.95 19.29 -16.15
N ILE A 124 -18.04 19.24 -15.17
CA ILE A 124 -17.47 17.99 -14.64
C ILE A 124 -18.33 17.43 -13.50
N PHE A 125 -18.95 18.29 -12.69
CA PHE A 125 -19.78 17.94 -11.54
C PHE A 125 -21.29 17.89 -11.82
N SER A 126 -21.76 18.24 -13.02
CA SER A 126 -23.17 18.02 -13.42
C SER A 126 -23.57 16.53 -13.46
N GLY A 127 -22.59 15.61 -13.39
CA GLY A 127 -22.84 14.19 -13.15
C GLY A 127 -23.11 13.82 -11.68
N PHE A 128 -23.06 14.79 -10.75
CA PHE A 128 -23.19 14.60 -9.30
C PHE A 128 -24.44 15.24 -8.68
N ASP A 129 -25.47 15.56 -9.49
CA ASP A 129 -26.75 16.17 -9.06
C ASP A 129 -27.67 15.26 -8.21
N SER A 130 -27.15 14.25 -7.52
CA SER A 130 -27.95 13.29 -6.72
C SER A 130 -27.71 13.35 -5.21
N LEU A 131 -27.06 14.39 -4.67
CA LEU A 131 -26.92 14.55 -3.22
C LEU A 131 -27.32 15.96 -2.79
N ASP A 132 -28.62 16.10 -2.51
CA ASP A 132 -29.22 17.26 -1.88
C ASP A 132 -28.60 17.59 -0.50
N GLY A 133 -28.17 18.85 -0.35
CA GLY A 133 -27.97 19.58 0.91
C GLY A 133 -26.66 19.32 1.68
N PRO A 134 -25.87 20.36 2.07
CA PRO A 134 -26.33 21.67 2.54
C PRO A 134 -25.49 22.86 1.99
N ALA A 135 -26.05 23.63 1.06
CA ALA A 135 -25.42 24.85 0.52
C ALA A 135 -25.37 26.05 1.51
N VAL A 136 -25.80 25.90 2.76
CA VAL A 136 -26.03 27.03 3.68
C VAL A 136 -24.91 27.26 4.71
N ARG A 137 -23.83 26.44 4.72
CA ARG A 137 -22.68 26.65 5.65
C ARG A 137 -21.38 27.14 4.99
N LEU A 138 -21.38 27.44 3.69
CA LEU A 138 -20.15 27.77 2.95
C LEU A 138 -19.79 29.27 2.93
N HIS A 139 -20.54 30.14 3.62
CA HIS A 139 -20.30 31.59 3.59
C HIS A 139 -19.17 32.05 4.53
N SER A 140 -18.78 31.26 5.53
CA SER A 140 -17.72 31.60 6.50
C SER A 140 -16.31 31.10 6.11
N LEU A 141 -16.21 30.23 5.10
CA LEU A 141 -14.94 29.72 4.58
C LEU A 141 -14.46 30.44 3.30
N LEU A 142 -15.25 31.40 2.81
CA LEU A 142 -15.03 32.15 1.58
C LEU A 142 -13.69 32.92 1.49
N PRO A 143 -13.12 33.50 2.57
CA PRO A 143 -11.83 34.22 2.48
C PRO A 143 -10.62 33.30 2.25
N HIS A 144 -10.74 32.03 2.63
CA HIS A 144 -9.63 31.06 2.62
C HIS A 144 -9.74 30.06 1.46
N LEU A 145 -10.81 30.13 0.65
CA LEU A 145 -11.01 29.31 -0.54
C LEU A 145 -9.83 29.25 -1.53
N PRO A 146 -9.10 30.35 -1.84
CA PRO A 146 -7.92 30.23 -2.72
C PRO A 146 -6.77 29.46 -2.07
N LEU A 147 -6.67 29.53 -0.74
CA LEU A 147 -5.70 28.78 0.07
C LEU A 147 -6.09 27.30 0.14
N ILE A 148 -7.39 27.03 0.32
CA ILE A 148 -7.93 25.67 0.29
C ILE A 148 -7.77 25.07 -1.11
N ALA A 149 -8.03 25.83 -2.18
CA ALA A 149 -7.87 25.37 -3.55
C ALA A 149 -6.40 25.10 -3.91
N SER A 150 -5.45 25.93 -3.44
CA SER A 150 -4.03 25.67 -3.65
C SER A 150 -3.55 24.45 -2.86
N VAL A 151 -4.04 24.26 -1.63
CA VAL A 151 -3.77 23.07 -0.82
C VAL A 151 -4.37 21.82 -1.47
N VAL A 152 -5.61 21.88 -1.96
CA VAL A 152 -6.26 20.77 -2.65
C VAL A 152 -5.55 20.45 -3.96
N ALA A 153 -5.14 21.45 -4.75
CA ALA A 153 -4.36 21.24 -5.96
C ALA A 153 -2.98 20.63 -5.65
N ALA A 154 -2.32 21.08 -4.59
CA ALA A 154 -1.07 20.49 -4.11
C ALA A 154 -1.27 19.03 -3.65
N VAL A 155 -2.34 18.73 -2.92
CA VAL A 155 -2.69 17.37 -2.49
C VAL A 155 -2.99 16.48 -3.70
N ILE A 156 -3.78 16.95 -4.67
CA ILE A 156 -4.07 16.21 -5.90
C ILE A 156 -2.78 15.96 -6.71
N PHE A 157 -1.89 16.96 -6.79
CA PHE A 157 -0.60 16.82 -7.46
C PHE A 157 0.30 15.79 -6.75
N ILE A 158 0.33 15.80 -5.41
CA ILE A 158 1.04 14.79 -4.60
C ILE A 158 0.47 13.39 -4.86
N LEU A 159 -0.86 13.23 -4.87
CA LEU A 159 -1.51 11.95 -5.13
C LEU A 159 -1.28 11.43 -6.56
N LEU A 160 -1.23 12.33 -7.54
CA LEU A 160 -0.91 11.98 -8.93
C LEU A 160 0.56 11.57 -9.07
N LEU A 161 1.47 12.25 -8.39
CA LEU A 161 2.88 11.87 -8.33
C LEU A 161 3.05 10.51 -7.66
N ASP A 162 2.41 10.26 -6.53
CA ASP A 162 2.43 8.96 -5.84
C ASP A 162 1.93 7.82 -6.74
N ARG A 163 0.85 8.06 -7.50
CA ARG A 163 0.35 7.11 -8.51
C ARG A 163 1.29 6.90 -9.69
N LEU A 164 2.02 7.92 -10.12
CA LEU A 164 3.01 7.79 -11.20
C LEU A 164 4.25 7.03 -10.72
N LEU A 165 4.68 7.26 -9.48
CA LEU A 165 5.85 6.61 -8.87
C LEU A 165 5.60 5.14 -8.54
N SER A 166 4.42 4.82 -8.01
CA SER A 166 4.00 3.41 -7.82
C SER A 166 3.97 2.64 -9.15
N LYS A 167 3.49 3.26 -10.23
CA LYS A 167 3.55 2.66 -11.58
C LYS A 167 4.98 2.50 -12.10
N ALA A 168 5.86 3.46 -11.83
CA ALA A 168 7.27 3.36 -12.22
C ALA A 168 7.98 2.23 -11.46
N ARG A 169 7.71 2.08 -10.16
CA ARG A 169 8.24 1.00 -9.30
C ARG A 169 7.80 -0.39 -9.74
N LEU A 170 6.55 -0.54 -10.16
CA LEU A 170 6.04 -1.78 -10.76
C LEU A 170 6.76 -2.11 -12.08
N ARG A 171 7.09 -1.09 -12.88
CA ARG A 171 7.79 -1.29 -14.15
C ARG A 171 9.25 -1.71 -13.93
N THR A 172 9.95 -1.11 -12.96
CA THR A 172 11.35 -1.48 -12.65
C THR A 172 11.48 -2.86 -12.03
N LEU A 173 10.50 -3.32 -11.23
CA LEU A 173 10.47 -4.69 -10.69
C LEU A 173 10.19 -5.75 -11.76
N VAL A 174 9.43 -5.41 -12.81
CA VAL A 174 9.16 -6.30 -13.95
C VAL A 174 10.33 -6.36 -14.93
N THR A 175 11.13 -5.30 -15.05
CA THR A 175 12.35 -5.27 -15.88
C THR A 175 13.61 -5.46 -15.04
N GLY A 176 13.64 -6.54 -14.25
CA GLY A 176 14.77 -6.91 -13.41
C GLY A 176 16.11 -6.89 -14.15
N LYS A 177 17.11 -6.35 -13.46
CA LYS A 177 18.53 -6.55 -13.71
C LYS A 177 19.20 -6.79 -12.38
#